data_AF-A0A930T4T8-F1
#
_entry.id   AF-A0A930T4T8-F1
#
_cell.length_a   1.000
_cell.length_b   1.000
_cell.length_c   1.000
_cell.angle_alpha   90.00
_cell.angle_beta   90.00
_cell.angle_gamma   90.00
#
_symmetry.space_group_name_H-M   'P 1'
#
loop_
_entity.id
_entity.type
_entity.pdbx_description
1 polymer ?
#
loop_
_entity_poly.entity_id
_entity_poly.type
_entity_poly.pdbx_seq_one_letter_code
_entity_poly.pdbx_strand_id
1 'polypeptide(L)'
;MERTLVASPEGVKRAKTALKSKQMTQTDFAIEVELGYTTVSNFFNRKPIYRTNFQEICAFLGLNWQDIAEKIQEVTPLGQLWQQLIQLGSATEQMGLVLVEENTLGWGKQKPSRYVKSVRLGSYIQFEINLETPGYLLLLQKDTAGEVWCFCPSCFAPQQHLSHGKTSLPQQDSPITSFPIEGTPGLEQILAVVSQDLPTLNWLPQPDDDPLQLDENHLTELIEYVNKNEECQVLYTDYNVTD
;
A
#
# COMPACT_ATOMS: atom_id res chain seq x y z
N MET A 1 -12.87 -5.68 20.70
CA MET A 1 -13.96 -5.65 19.69
C MET A 1 -14.67 -4.33 19.81
N GLU A 2 -14.49 -3.45 18.83
CA GLU A 2 -15.11 -2.13 18.83
C GLU A 2 -16.63 -2.23 18.79
N ARG A 3 -17.29 -1.52 19.72
CA ARG A 3 -18.75 -1.52 19.85
C ARG A 3 -19.43 -0.65 18.79
N THR A 4 -18.66 0.20 18.12
CA THR A 4 -19.15 1.21 17.17
C THR A 4 -18.40 1.14 15.85
N LEU A 5 -19.09 1.42 14.75
CA LEU A 5 -18.53 1.51 13.40
C LEU A 5 -18.82 2.90 12.82
N VAL A 6 -17.92 3.36 11.96
CA VAL A 6 -18.09 4.57 11.14
C VAL A 6 -18.18 4.14 9.67
N ALA A 7 -18.96 4.83 8.85
CA ALA A 7 -19.02 4.56 7.42
C ALA A 7 -17.90 5.31 6.68
N SER A 8 -17.22 4.65 5.74
CA SER A 8 -16.23 5.30 4.88
C SER A 8 -16.89 6.35 3.96
N PRO A 9 -16.13 7.32 3.42
CA PRO A 9 -16.68 8.29 2.46
C PRO A 9 -17.33 7.61 1.25
N GLU A 10 -16.68 6.59 0.71
CA GLU A 10 -17.17 5.76 -0.41
C GLU A 10 -18.38 4.92 0.00
N GLY A 11 -18.36 4.36 1.22
CA GLY A 11 -19.48 3.64 1.81
C GLY A 11 -20.74 4.50 1.93
N VAL A 12 -20.60 5.74 2.40
CA VAL A 12 -21.72 6.70 2.48
C VAL A 12 -22.25 7.05 1.08
N LYS A 13 -21.38 7.22 0.08
CA LYS A 13 -21.83 7.45 -1.32
C LYS A 13 -22.66 6.27 -1.82
N ARG A 14 -22.18 5.03 -1.63
CA ARG A 14 -22.91 3.81 -2.01
C ARG A 14 -24.26 3.70 -1.30
N ALA A 15 -24.28 3.95 0.01
CA ALA A 15 -25.51 3.93 0.79
C ALA A 15 -26.52 4.99 0.34
N LYS A 16 -26.06 6.22 0.02
CA LYS A 16 -26.94 7.28 -0.53
C LYS A 16 -27.52 6.89 -1.88
N THR A 17 -26.75 6.22 -2.74
CA THR A 17 -27.24 5.70 -4.02
C THR A 17 -28.26 4.59 -3.83
N ALA A 18 -28.01 3.64 -2.92
CA ALA A 18 -28.95 2.56 -2.59
C ALA A 18 -30.28 3.13 -2.04
N LEU A 19 -30.20 4.11 -1.14
CA LEU A 19 -31.37 4.80 -0.58
C LEU A 19 -32.21 5.48 -1.67
N LYS A 20 -31.56 6.19 -2.60
CA LYS A 20 -32.23 6.82 -3.76
C LYS A 20 -32.88 5.79 -4.68
N SER A 21 -32.24 4.65 -4.91
CA SER A 21 -32.79 3.58 -5.76
C SER A 21 -34.09 2.99 -5.19
N LYS A 22 -34.24 3.02 -3.86
CA LYS A 22 -35.46 2.63 -3.13
C LYS A 22 -36.49 3.76 -3.01
N GLN A 23 -36.21 4.96 -3.55
CA GLN A 23 -37.09 6.15 -3.49
C GLN A 23 -37.42 6.64 -2.08
N MET A 24 -36.51 6.43 -1.13
CA MET A 24 -36.74 6.76 0.29
C MET A 24 -35.98 8.01 0.73
N THR A 25 -36.57 8.76 1.66
CA THR A 25 -35.84 9.76 2.45
C THR A 25 -35.17 9.12 3.67
N GLN A 26 -34.27 9.84 4.34
CA GLN A 26 -33.69 9.33 5.60
C GLN A 26 -34.74 9.18 6.70
N THR A 27 -35.82 9.97 6.66
CA THR A 27 -36.93 9.88 7.61
C THR A 27 -37.73 8.62 7.39
N ASP A 28 -38.12 8.33 6.13
CA ASP A 28 -38.84 7.10 5.78
C ASP A 28 -37.99 5.87 6.10
N PHE A 29 -36.70 5.96 5.79
CA PHE A 29 -35.77 4.88 6.08
C PHE A 29 -35.62 4.59 7.57
N ALA A 30 -35.53 5.61 8.42
CA ALA A 30 -35.47 5.44 9.87
C ALA A 30 -36.69 4.68 10.41
N ILE A 31 -37.88 4.96 9.86
CA ILE A 31 -39.11 4.25 10.22
C ILE A 31 -39.04 2.77 9.80
N GLU A 32 -38.65 2.50 8.55
CA GLU A 32 -38.60 1.13 8.01
C GLU A 32 -37.57 0.22 8.69
N VAL A 33 -36.44 0.76 9.13
CA VAL A 33 -35.44 -0.01 9.90
C VAL A 33 -35.69 0.02 11.40
N GLU A 34 -36.78 0.64 11.86
CA GLU A 34 -37.13 0.81 13.29
C GLU A 34 -35.99 1.43 14.12
N LEU A 35 -35.17 2.30 13.50
CA LEU A 35 -34.08 3.01 14.15
C LEU A 35 -34.42 4.48 14.37
N GLY A 36 -33.87 5.05 15.44
CA GLY A 36 -33.98 6.50 15.65
C GLY A 36 -33.37 7.28 14.46
N TYR A 37 -34.07 8.32 14.00
CA TYR A 37 -33.60 9.20 12.92
C TYR A 37 -32.16 9.70 13.13
N THR A 38 -31.79 9.99 14.38
CA THR A 38 -30.43 10.40 14.74
C THR A 38 -29.37 9.35 14.43
N THR A 39 -29.69 8.05 14.59
CA THR A 39 -28.80 6.93 14.25
C THR A 39 -28.58 6.85 12.74
N VAL A 40 -29.67 6.93 11.96
CA VAL A 40 -29.62 6.95 10.50
C VAL A 40 -28.84 8.18 10.00
N SER A 41 -29.13 9.35 10.56
CA SER A 41 -28.42 10.58 10.24
C SER A 41 -26.93 10.47 10.58
N ASN A 42 -26.58 9.89 11.73
CA ASN A 42 -25.20 9.67 12.13
C ASN A 42 -24.46 8.76 11.14
N PHE A 43 -25.09 7.68 10.68
CA PHE A 43 -24.53 6.81 9.64
C PHE A 43 -24.18 7.60 8.35
N PHE A 44 -25.13 8.36 7.80
CA PHE A 44 -24.90 9.13 6.56
C PHE A 44 -23.97 10.33 6.72
N ASN A 45 -23.73 10.76 7.97
CA ASN A 45 -22.81 11.85 8.32
C ASN A 45 -21.47 11.34 8.87
N ARG A 46 -21.17 10.04 8.72
CA ARG A 46 -19.91 9.43 9.17
C ARG A 46 -19.62 9.64 10.66
N LYS A 47 -20.66 9.57 11.49
CA LYS A 47 -20.51 9.55 12.95
C LYS A 47 -20.57 8.12 13.46
N PRO A 48 -19.85 7.79 14.55
CA PRO A 48 -19.88 6.45 15.12
C PRO A 48 -21.30 6.03 15.52
N ILE A 49 -21.70 4.82 15.12
CA ILE A 49 -22.94 4.18 15.55
C ILE A 49 -22.66 2.75 15.99
N TYR A 50 -23.55 2.17 16.81
CA TYR A 50 -23.40 0.78 17.25
C TYR A 50 -23.34 -0.18 16.07
N ARG A 51 -22.48 -1.20 16.19
CA ARG A 51 -22.26 -2.20 15.13
C ARG A 51 -23.55 -2.88 14.68
N THR A 52 -24.45 -3.22 15.61
CA THR A 52 -25.76 -3.82 15.31
C THR A 52 -26.57 -2.93 14.38
N ASN A 53 -26.71 -1.65 14.73
CA ASN A 53 -27.46 -0.66 13.95
C ASN A 53 -26.80 -0.44 12.58
N PHE A 54 -25.46 -0.46 12.52
CA PHE A 54 -24.71 -0.34 11.27
C PHE A 54 -25.00 -1.51 10.32
N GLN A 55 -24.99 -2.73 10.86
CA GLN A 55 -25.28 -3.95 10.12
C GLN A 55 -26.73 -3.99 9.63
N GLU A 56 -27.69 -3.58 10.46
CA GLU A 56 -29.11 -3.48 10.10
C GLU A 56 -29.34 -2.48 8.95
N ILE A 57 -28.73 -1.29 9.04
CA ILE A 57 -28.77 -0.28 7.98
C ILE A 57 -28.22 -0.85 6.66
N CYS A 58 -27.06 -1.51 6.71
CA CYS A 58 -26.45 -2.08 5.51
C CYS A 58 -27.29 -3.23 4.93
N ALA A 59 -27.82 -4.11 5.78
CA ALA A 59 -28.67 -5.22 5.39
C ALA A 59 -29.92 -4.74 4.63
N PHE A 60 -30.62 -3.72 5.16
CA PHE A 60 -31.80 -3.16 4.50
C PHE A 60 -31.46 -2.54 3.12
N LEU A 61 -30.31 -1.89 3.03
CA LEU A 61 -29.82 -1.28 1.79
C LEU A 61 -29.27 -2.31 0.78
N GLY A 62 -29.19 -3.60 1.16
CA GLY A 62 -28.60 -4.64 0.32
C GLY A 62 -27.09 -4.49 0.15
N LEU A 63 -26.42 -3.93 1.16
CA LEU A 63 -24.99 -3.67 1.16
C LEU A 63 -24.28 -4.59 2.16
N ASN A 64 -23.09 -5.05 1.79
CA ASN A 64 -22.21 -5.76 2.71
C ASN A 64 -21.56 -4.75 3.68
N TRP A 65 -21.82 -4.89 4.98
CA TRP A 65 -21.42 -3.88 5.96
C TRP A 65 -19.89 -3.72 6.08
N GLN A 66 -19.12 -4.78 5.83
CA GLN A 66 -17.65 -4.73 5.80
C GLN A 66 -17.12 -3.81 4.70
N ASP A 67 -17.82 -3.70 3.58
CA ASP A 67 -17.42 -2.86 2.45
C ASP A 67 -17.82 -1.39 2.63
N ILE A 68 -18.70 -1.12 3.60
CA ILE A 68 -19.23 0.22 3.91
C ILE A 68 -18.53 0.81 5.13
N ALA A 69 -18.15 -0.04 6.09
CA ALA A 69 -17.41 0.38 7.26
C ALA A 69 -16.08 1.04 6.85
N GLU A 70 -15.76 2.13 7.52
CA GLU A 70 -14.43 2.69 7.52
C GLU A 70 -13.50 1.64 8.10
N LYS A 71 -12.62 1.12 7.25
CA LYS A 71 -11.50 0.33 7.74
C LYS A 71 -10.67 1.29 8.57
N ILE A 72 -10.73 1.15 9.88
CA ILE A 72 -9.75 1.76 10.75
C ILE A 72 -8.44 1.09 10.34
N GLN A 73 -7.66 1.77 9.51
CA GLN A 73 -6.23 1.50 9.49
C GLN A 73 -5.80 1.87 10.90
N GLU A 74 -5.70 0.87 11.78
CA GLU A 74 -5.06 1.07 13.06
C GLU A 74 -3.72 1.71 12.72
N VAL A 75 -3.53 2.94 13.19
CA VAL A 75 -2.25 3.62 13.07
C VAL A 75 -1.35 2.88 14.07
N THR A 76 -0.83 1.75 13.63
CA THR A 76 0.12 0.95 14.40
C THR A 76 1.38 1.79 14.62
N PRO A 77 2.13 1.58 15.71
CA PRO A 77 3.40 2.28 15.89
C PRO A 77 4.34 2.07 14.70
N LEU A 78 4.39 0.85 14.14
CA LEU A 78 5.10 0.57 12.88
C LEU A 78 4.60 1.45 11.73
N GLY A 79 3.29 1.60 11.58
CA GLY A 79 2.67 2.49 10.60
C GLY A 79 3.04 3.96 10.78
N GLN A 80 3.22 4.44 12.01
CA GLN A 80 3.68 5.80 12.29
C GLN A 80 5.13 6.01 11.86
N LEU A 81 6.02 5.06 12.18
CA LEU A 81 7.42 5.10 11.77
C LEU A 81 7.54 5.07 10.24
N TRP A 82 6.73 4.24 9.57
CA TRP A 82 6.66 4.22 8.11
C TRP A 82 6.24 5.59 7.53
N GLN A 83 5.25 6.26 8.12
CA GLN A 83 4.86 7.61 7.68
C GLN A 83 5.97 8.64 7.89
N GLN A 84 6.75 8.53 8.97
CA GLN A 84 7.92 9.40 9.17
C GLN A 84 8.97 9.18 8.08
N LEU A 85 9.27 7.93 7.71
CA LEU A 85 10.18 7.63 6.59
C LEU A 85 9.68 8.23 5.27
N ILE A 86 8.40 8.12 4.97
CA ILE A 86 7.81 8.75 3.77
C ILE A 86 7.98 10.27 3.80
N GLN A 87 7.81 10.91 4.97
CA GLN A 87 7.99 12.36 5.12
C GLN A 87 9.43 12.82 4.95
N LEU A 88 10.42 11.95 5.19
CA LEU A 88 11.83 12.21 4.90
C LEU A 88 12.13 12.08 3.40
N GLY A 89 11.27 11.39 2.64
CA GLY A 89 11.44 11.14 1.22
C GLY A 89 10.64 12.06 0.32
N SER A 90 10.83 11.84 -0.98
CA SER A 90 10.06 12.50 -2.04
C SER A 90 9.34 11.46 -2.88
N ALA A 91 8.07 11.74 -3.20
CA ALA A 91 7.35 10.99 -4.23
C ALA A 91 8.12 11.10 -5.55
N THR A 92 8.32 9.96 -6.23
CA THR A 92 9.19 9.91 -7.41
C THR A 92 8.56 9.17 -8.58
N GLU A 93 8.99 9.57 -9.77
CA GLU A 93 8.77 8.87 -11.04
C GLU A 93 10.07 8.20 -11.54
N GLN A 94 11.10 8.13 -10.70
CA GLN A 94 12.35 7.41 -10.99
C GLN A 94 12.23 5.91 -10.73
N MET A 95 11.25 5.48 -9.92
CA MET A 95 11.03 4.08 -9.60
C MET A 95 9.55 3.69 -9.61
N GLY A 96 9.27 2.41 -9.83
CA GLY A 96 7.92 1.87 -9.78
C GLY A 96 7.80 0.50 -10.44
N LEU A 97 6.56 0.04 -10.56
CA LEU A 97 6.27 -1.29 -11.08
C LEU A 97 6.21 -1.35 -12.60
N VAL A 98 6.67 -2.46 -13.15
CA VAL A 98 6.55 -2.82 -14.56
C VAL A 98 5.84 -4.17 -14.66
N LEU A 99 4.75 -4.24 -15.43
CA LEU A 99 4.07 -5.49 -15.73
C LEU A 99 4.92 -6.35 -16.67
N VAL A 100 5.13 -7.61 -16.28
CA VAL A 100 5.72 -8.62 -17.15
C VAL A 100 4.59 -9.17 -18.02
N GLU A 101 4.45 -8.62 -19.23
CA GLU A 101 3.58 -9.20 -20.23
C GLU A 101 4.27 -10.43 -20.84
N GLU A 102 3.60 -11.58 -20.87
CA GLU A 102 3.99 -12.66 -21.78
C GLU A 102 4.02 -12.07 -23.20
N ASN A 103 5.14 -12.23 -23.90
CA ASN A 103 5.35 -11.69 -25.24
C ASN A 103 4.22 -12.07 -26.21
N THR A 104 3.18 -11.25 -26.29
CA THR A 104 2.35 -11.18 -27.49
C THR A 104 3.09 -10.27 -28.45
N LEU A 105 3.24 -10.71 -29.71
CA LEU A 105 3.95 -10.02 -30.79
C LEU A 105 3.30 -8.65 -31.10
N GLY A 106 3.49 -7.68 -30.21
CA GLY A 106 2.86 -6.37 -30.25
C GLY A 106 3.74 -5.37 -30.97
N TRP A 107 3.48 -5.19 -32.27
CA TRP A 107 4.07 -4.12 -33.06
C TRP A 107 3.57 -2.76 -32.55
N GLY A 108 4.44 -2.00 -31.88
CA GLY A 108 4.42 -0.53 -31.87
C GLY A 108 3.14 0.14 -31.35
N LYS A 109 2.79 -0.03 -30.07
CA LYS A 109 2.00 0.98 -29.34
C LYS A 109 2.81 1.51 -28.18
N GLN A 110 3.03 2.83 -28.18
CA GLN A 110 3.65 3.56 -27.07
C GLN A 110 2.90 3.24 -25.78
N LYS A 111 3.59 2.64 -24.80
CA LYS A 111 3.05 2.41 -23.45
C LYS A 111 2.90 3.76 -22.74
N PRO A 112 1.71 4.14 -22.24
CA PRO A 112 1.55 5.30 -21.37
C PRO A 112 2.04 4.98 -19.95
N SER A 113 2.68 5.98 -19.31
CA SER A 113 3.46 5.95 -18.05
C SER A 113 4.47 4.80 -17.90
N ARG A 114 5.72 5.14 -17.55
CA ARG A 114 6.82 4.16 -17.42
C ARG A 114 6.53 3.10 -16.36
N TYR A 115 5.81 3.48 -15.30
CA TYR A 115 5.44 2.61 -14.20
C TYR A 115 3.92 2.54 -14.03
N VAL A 116 3.41 1.36 -13.69
CA VAL A 116 1.98 1.13 -13.46
C VAL A 116 1.59 1.55 -12.04
N LYS A 117 0.44 2.21 -11.90
CA LYS A 117 -0.14 2.61 -10.60
C LYS A 117 -1.21 1.63 -10.10
N SER A 118 -1.56 0.62 -10.91
CA SER A 118 -2.52 -0.40 -10.54
C SER A 118 -2.17 -1.72 -11.23
N VAL A 119 -2.24 -2.81 -10.47
CA VAL A 119 -1.91 -4.18 -10.89
C VAL A 119 -2.97 -5.14 -10.39
N ARG A 120 -3.27 -6.18 -11.17
CA ARG A 120 -4.26 -7.20 -10.79
C ARG A 120 -3.60 -8.35 -10.04
N LEU A 121 -4.33 -8.94 -9.10
CA LEU A 121 -3.95 -10.22 -8.48
C LEU A 121 -3.64 -11.26 -9.56
N GLY A 122 -2.58 -12.04 -9.33
CA GLY A 122 -2.07 -13.04 -10.28
C GLY A 122 -1.24 -12.47 -11.44
N SER A 123 -1.08 -11.15 -11.54
CA SER A 123 -0.12 -10.54 -12.47
C SER A 123 1.31 -10.77 -11.98
N TYR A 124 2.27 -10.75 -12.90
CA TYR A 124 3.69 -10.77 -12.58
C TYR A 124 4.29 -9.39 -12.82
N ILE A 125 5.08 -8.92 -11.86
CA ILE A 125 5.69 -7.60 -11.90
C ILE A 125 7.21 -7.67 -11.72
N GLN A 126 7.87 -6.63 -12.20
CA GLN A 126 9.21 -6.28 -11.78
C GLN A 126 9.16 -4.89 -11.15
N PHE A 127 10.03 -4.64 -10.17
CA PHE A 127 10.26 -3.29 -9.67
C PHE A 127 11.48 -2.71 -10.37
N GLU A 128 11.33 -1.54 -10.96
CA GLU A 128 12.44 -0.82 -11.58
C GLU A 128 12.76 0.45 -10.79
N ILE A 129 14.05 0.75 -10.66
CA ILE A 129 14.57 1.99 -10.13
C ILE A 129 15.64 2.56 -11.06
N ASN A 130 15.58 3.85 -11.33
CA ASN A 130 16.57 4.56 -12.14
C ASN A 130 17.34 5.56 -11.28
N LEU A 131 18.59 5.22 -10.94
CA LEU A 131 19.45 6.07 -10.13
C LEU A 131 20.24 7.05 -11.00
N GLU A 132 20.30 8.31 -10.57
CA GLU A 132 21.12 9.33 -11.24
C GLU A 132 22.61 9.17 -10.88
N THR A 133 22.88 8.76 -9.64
CA THR A 133 24.22 8.49 -9.11
C THR A 133 24.29 7.04 -8.60
N PRO A 134 25.48 6.41 -8.61
CA PRO A 134 25.68 5.12 -7.95
C PRO A 134 25.42 5.22 -6.44
N GLY A 135 25.03 4.10 -5.83
CA GLY A 135 24.82 4.03 -4.38
C GLY A 135 24.31 2.66 -3.93
N TYR A 136 24.28 2.47 -2.61
CA TYR A 136 23.71 1.31 -1.95
C TYR A 136 22.20 1.49 -1.83
N LEU A 137 21.44 0.51 -2.32
CA LEU A 137 19.99 0.49 -2.27
C LEU A 137 19.49 -0.35 -1.08
N LEU A 138 18.64 0.26 -0.25
CA LEU A 138 17.69 -0.45 0.58
C LEU A 138 16.30 -0.33 -0.02
N LEU A 139 15.65 -1.45 -0.32
CA LEU A 139 14.29 -1.44 -0.87
C LEU A 139 13.31 -2.05 0.13
N LEU A 140 12.30 -1.28 0.50
CA LEU A 140 11.26 -1.66 1.43
C LEU A 140 9.88 -1.64 0.76
N GLN A 141 9.04 -2.59 1.10
CA GLN A 141 7.63 -2.61 0.74
C GLN A 141 6.78 -2.67 1.99
N LYS A 142 5.73 -1.86 2.05
CA LYS A 142 4.63 -2.04 2.98
C LYS A 142 3.43 -2.58 2.23
N ASP A 143 2.94 -3.74 2.66
CA ASP A 143 1.84 -4.43 2.02
C ASP A 143 0.46 -3.88 2.45
N THR A 144 -0.60 -4.51 1.92
CA THR A 144 -1.99 -4.14 2.25
C THR A 144 -2.42 -4.50 3.67
N ALA A 145 -1.73 -5.42 4.34
CA ALA A 145 -1.93 -5.76 5.76
C ALA A 145 -1.21 -4.77 6.69
N GLY A 146 -0.26 -4.00 6.16
CA GLY A 146 0.55 -3.04 6.89
C GLY A 146 1.87 -3.62 7.40
N GLU A 147 2.21 -4.85 7.00
CA GLU A 147 3.53 -5.44 7.25
C GLU A 147 4.57 -4.78 6.36
N VAL A 148 5.80 -4.68 6.86
CA VAL A 148 6.90 -4.06 6.13
C VAL A 148 7.99 -5.10 5.89
N TRP A 149 8.49 -5.15 4.67
CA TRP A 149 9.46 -6.13 4.21
C TRP A 149 10.64 -5.45 3.52
N CYS A 150 11.85 -5.91 3.80
CA CYS A 150 13.08 -5.49 3.14
C CYS A 150 13.45 -6.47 2.02
N PHE A 151 13.39 -6.00 0.78
CA PHE A 151 13.65 -6.77 -0.45
C PHE A 151 15.04 -6.56 -1.02
N CYS A 152 15.74 -5.48 -0.64
CA CYS A 152 17.12 -5.24 -1.02
C CYS A 152 17.86 -4.74 0.21
N PRO A 153 18.91 -5.44 0.69
CA PRO A 153 19.36 -6.76 0.22
C PRO A 153 18.33 -7.89 0.40
N SER A 154 18.41 -8.91 -0.46
CA SER A 154 17.84 -10.26 -0.26
C SER A 154 18.30 -11.17 -1.41
N CYS A 155 17.88 -12.43 -1.38
CA CYS A 155 18.04 -13.39 -2.47
C CYS A 155 17.47 -12.90 -3.82
N PHE A 156 16.55 -11.93 -3.81
CA PHE A 156 15.99 -11.31 -5.02
C PHE A 156 16.80 -10.11 -5.53
N ALA A 157 17.65 -9.53 -4.68
CA ALA A 157 18.50 -8.39 -4.99
C ALA A 157 19.83 -8.47 -4.22
N PRO A 158 20.70 -9.44 -4.58
CA PRO A 158 21.95 -9.68 -3.87
C PRO A 158 22.95 -8.53 -4.01
N GLN A 159 22.94 -7.81 -5.15
CA GLN A 159 23.82 -6.67 -5.39
C GLN A 159 23.19 -5.38 -4.84
N GLN A 160 23.55 -5.04 -3.61
CA GLN A 160 23.10 -3.81 -2.92
C GLN A 160 23.64 -2.53 -3.57
N HIS A 161 24.90 -2.53 -4.02
CA HIS A 161 25.52 -1.37 -4.64
C HIS A 161 25.19 -1.30 -6.13
N LEU A 162 24.33 -0.36 -6.49
CA LEU A 162 23.86 -0.14 -7.84
C LEU A 162 24.73 0.90 -8.55
N SER A 163 25.01 0.64 -9.83
CA SER A 163 25.57 1.66 -10.72
C SER A 163 24.50 2.68 -11.11
N HIS A 164 24.92 3.80 -11.69
CA HIS A 164 24.01 4.75 -12.33
C HIS A 164 23.13 4.06 -13.38
N GLY A 165 21.92 4.59 -13.57
CA GLY A 165 20.95 4.09 -14.54
C GLY A 165 19.92 3.14 -13.95
N LYS A 166 19.34 2.32 -14.84
CA LYS A 166 18.17 1.50 -14.54
C LYS A 166 18.57 0.13 -14.00
N THR A 167 18.02 -0.23 -12.84
CA THR A 167 18.09 -1.57 -12.26
C THR A 167 16.67 -2.12 -12.13
N SER A 168 16.51 -3.41 -12.41
CA SER A 168 15.26 -4.14 -12.21
C SER A 168 15.44 -5.17 -11.09
N LEU A 169 14.42 -5.30 -10.26
CA LEU A 169 14.28 -6.32 -9.23
C LEU A 169 13.11 -7.23 -9.63
N PRO A 170 13.25 -8.56 -9.55
CA PRO A 170 14.45 -9.27 -9.09
C PRO A 170 15.67 -9.11 -10.02
N GLN A 171 16.88 -9.16 -9.46
CA GLN A 171 18.15 -9.03 -10.19
C GLN A 171 18.47 -10.32 -10.98
N GLN A 172 19.43 -10.25 -11.93
CA GLN A 172 19.70 -11.34 -12.87
C GLN A 172 20.03 -12.70 -12.21
N ASP A 173 20.65 -12.69 -11.03
CA ASP A 173 21.06 -13.90 -10.30
C ASP A 173 20.03 -14.36 -9.25
N SER A 174 18.86 -13.72 -9.19
CA SER A 174 17.75 -14.09 -8.31
C SER A 174 17.14 -15.45 -8.67
N PRO A 175 16.61 -16.22 -7.69
CA PRO A 175 15.89 -17.47 -7.94
C PRO A 175 14.60 -17.30 -8.76
N ILE A 176 14.07 -16.08 -8.84
CA ILE A 176 12.88 -15.71 -9.62
C ILE A 176 13.19 -14.53 -10.54
N THR A 177 12.45 -14.41 -11.65
CA THR A 177 12.62 -13.31 -12.63
C THR A 177 11.54 -12.23 -12.52
N SER A 178 10.50 -12.47 -11.73
CA SER A 178 9.40 -11.53 -11.48
C SER A 178 8.66 -11.90 -10.20
N PHE A 179 8.06 -10.93 -9.55
CA PHE A 179 7.24 -11.15 -8.35
C PHE A 179 5.78 -11.38 -8.74
N PRO A 180 5.13 -12.45 -8.24
CA PRO A 180 3.70 -12.59 -8.38
C PRO A 180 3.00 -11.57 -7.46
N ILE A 181 1.95 -10.92 -7.97
CA ILE A 181 1.05 -10.09 -7.15
C ILE A 181 0.06 -11.02 -6.45
N GLU A 182 0.24 -11.17 -5.14
CA GLU A 182 -0.55 -12.03 -4.26
C GLU A 182 -1.14 -11.22 -3.09
N GLY A 183 -1.91 -11.86 -2.22
CA GLY A 183 -2.51 -11.22 -1.05
C GLY A 183 -3.87 -10.59 -1.33
N THR A 184 -4.16 -9.46 -0.67
CA THR A 184 -5.47 -8.80 -0.74
C THR A 184 -5.43 -7.50 -1.55
N PRO A 185 -6.51 -7.14 -2.28
CA PRO A 185 -6.60 -5.86 -2.96
C PRO A 185 -6.48 -4.68 -1.99
N GLY A 186 -5.73 -3.65 -2.40
CA GLY A 186 -5.48 -2.49 -1.58
C GLY A 186 -4.28 -1.67 -2.06
N LEU A 187 -3.90 -0.67 -1.26
CA LEU A 187 -2.76 0.18 -1.52
C LEU A 187 -1.49 -0.48 -0.96
N GLU A 188 -0.48 -0.63 -1.79
CA GLU A 188 0.86 -1.02 -1.37
C GLU A 188 1.83 0.14 -1.62
N GLN A 189 2.84 0.21 -0.76
CA GLN A 189 3.77 1.33 -0.73
C GLN A 189 5.20 0.80 -0.84
N ILE A 190 6.01 1.45 -1.66
CA ILE A 190 7.42 1.12 -1.82
C ILE A 190 8.26 2.33 -1.43
N LEU A 191 9.31 2.07 -0.67
CA LEU A 191 10.29 3.06 -0.25
C LEU A 191 11.69 2.56 -0.58
N ALA A 192 12.48 3.40 -1.24
CA ALA A 192 13.89 3.14 -1.49
C ALA A 192 14.74 4.14 -0.72
N VAL A 193 15.71 3.65 0.04
CA VAL A 193 16.77 4.46 0.64
C VAL A 193 18.03 4.21 -0.15
N VAL A 194 18.64 5.27 -0.67
CA VAL A 194 19.88 5.21 -1.45
C VAL A 194 20.95 6.00 -0.72
N SER A 195 22.06 5.34 -0.37
CA SER A 195 23.21 5.94 0.32
C SER A 195 24.48 5.80 -0.51
N GLN A 196 25.43 6.72 -0.35
CA GLN A 196 26.75 6.61 -1.01
C GLN A 196 27.62 5.53 -0.37
N ASP A 197 27.55 5.41 0.95
CA ASP A 197 28.29 4.41 1.73
C ASP A 197 27.40 3.22 2.11
N LEU A 198 28.04 2.08 2.38
CA LEU A 198 27.38 0.88 2.86
C LEU A 198 26.63 1.20 4.18
N PRO A 199 25.30 0.93 4.27
CA PRO A 199 24.55 1.21 5.48
C PRO A 199 25.10 0.46 6.70
N THR A 200 25.21 1.14 7.83
CA THR A 200 25.76 0.58 9.09
C THR A 200 24.72 -0.17 9.93
N LEU A 201 23.65 -0.63 9.29
CA LEU A 201 22.52 -1.32 9.92
C LEU A 201 22.86 -2.81 10.08
N ASN A 202 23.08 -3.25 11.33
CA ASN A 202 23.58 -4.60 11.63
C ASN A 202 22.56 -5.72 11.40
N TRP A 203 21.29 -5.38 11.22
CA TRP A 203 20.18 -6.31 11.00
C TRP A 203 19.90 -6.56 9.52
N LEU A 204 20.60 -5.89 8.59
CA LEU A 204 20.36 -6.10 7.17
C LEU A 204 20.58 -7.57 6.78
N PRO A 205 19.64 -8.17 6.03
CA PRO A 205 19.79 -9.55 5.56
C PRO A 205 21.01 -9.68 4.65
N GLN A 206 21.60 -10.88 4.60
CA GLN A 206 22.67 -11.17 3.65
C GLN A 206 22.11 -11.32 2.23
N PRO A 207 22.95 -11.15 1.18
CA PRO A 207 22.51 -11.27 -0.21
C PRO A 207 21.78 -12.56 -0.59
N ASP A 208 22.02 -13.66 0.13
CA ASP A 208 21.39 -14.96 -0.14
C ASP A 208 20.17 -15.24 0.77
N ASP A 209 19.90 -14.38 1.75
CA ASP A 209 18.79 -14.56 2.70
C ASP A 209 17.45 -14.15 2.07
N ASP A 210 16.36 -14.75 2.54
CA ASP A 210 15.01 -14.31 2.19
C ASP A 210 14.74 -12.87 2.66
N PRO A 211 13.79 -12.14 2.05
CA PRO A 211 13.38 -10.82 2.51
C PRO A 211 13.07 -10.78 4.01
N LEU A 212 13.59 -9.75 4.69
CA LEU A 212 13.41 -9.60 6.13
C LEU A 212 12.12 -8.82 6.43
N GLN A 213 11.25 -9.40 7.27
CA GLN A 213 10.13 -8.66 7.84
C GLN A 213 10.65 -7.66 8.89
N LEU A 214 10.28 -6.40 8.74
CA LEU A 214 10.72 -5.31 9.62
C LEU A 214 9.71 -5.06 10.73
N ASP A 215 10.26 -4.66 11.87
CA ASP A 215 9.52 -4.30 13.07
C ASP A 215 9.81 -2.83 13.44
N GLU A 216 9.28 -2.40 14.58
CA GLU A 216 9.41 -1.02 15.05
C GLU A 216 10.86 -0.62 15.34
N ASN A 217 11.70 -1.54 15.82
CA ASN A 217 13.09 -1.25 16.11
C ASN A 217 13.88 -1.06 14.81
N HIS A 218 13.65 -1.94 13.82
CA HIS A 218 14.27 -1.82 12.51
C HIS A 218 13.96 -0.47 11.84
N LEU A 219 12.69 -0.04 11.84
CA LEU A 219 12.32 1.25 11.25
C LEU A 219 12.88 2.44 12.05
N THR A 220 12.95 2.33 13.37
CA THR A 220 13.53 3.39 14.21
C THR A 220 15.02 3.58 13.88
N GLU A 221 15.79 2.48 13.81
CA GLU A 221 17.20 2.54 13.44
C GLU A 221 17.41 3.07 12.02
N LEU A 222 16.53 2.71 11.07
CA LEU A 222 16.59 3.23 9.71
C LEU A 222 16.32 4.74 9.67
N ILE A 223 15.32 5.24 10.40
CA ILE A 223 15.05 6.69 10.52
C ILE A 223 16.26 7.42 11.08
N GLU A 224 16.88 6.89 12.13
CA GLU A 224 18.11 7.47 12.68
C GLU A 224 19.25 7.48 11.68
N TYR A 225 19.42 6.39 10.92
CA TYR A 225 20.44 6.29 9.87
C TYR A 225 20.20 7.36 8.78
N VAL A 226 18.99 7.47 8.25
CA VAL A 226 18.64 8.47 7.23
C VAL A 226 18.89 9.89 7.75
N ASN A 227 18.45 10.20 8.97
CA ASN A 227 18.63 11.53 9.55
C ASN A 227 20.10 11.91 9.83
N LYS A 228 20.96 10.92 10.10
CA LYS A 228 22.40 11.14 10.35
C LYS A 228 23.20 11.37 9.06
N ASN A 229 22.70 10.89 7.92
CA ASN A 229 23.43 10.90 6.65
C ASN A 229 22.77 11.88 5.67
N GLU A 230 23.28 13.11 5.58
CA GLU A 230 22.71 14.17 4.72
C GLU A 230 22.71 13.82 3.22
N GLU A 231 23.55 12.86 2.80
CA GLU A 231 23.63 12.38 1.41
C GLU A 231 22.68 11.19 1.12
N CYS A 232 21.87 10.76 2.08
CA CYS A 232 20.85 9.74 1.84
C CYS A 232 19.68 10.30 1.06
N GLN A 233 19.33 9.63 -0.03
CA GLN A 233 18.12 9.91 -0.78
C GLN A 233 17.03 8.92 -0.39
N VAL A 234 15.87 9.42 0.03
CA VAL A 234 14.68 8.60 0.27
C VAL A 234 13.66 8.86 -0.84
N LEU A 235 13.30 7.79 -1.55
CA LEU A 235 12.35 7.80 -2.64
C LEU A 235 11.12 7.01 -2.24
N TYR A 236 9.94 7.47 -2.67
CA TYR A 236 8.67 6.84 -2.37
C TYR A 236 7.78 6.71 -3.60
N THR A 237 7.07 5.59 -3.71
CA THR A 237 6.01 5.38 -4.69
C THR A 237 4.96 4.42 -4.14
N ASP A 238 3.78 4.42 -4.74
CA ASP A 238 2.68 3.53 -4.37
C ASP A 238 1.95 3.00 -5.61
N TYR A 239 1.21 1.91 -5.40
CA TYR A 239 0.34 1.30 -6.40
C TYR A 239 -0.84 0.59 -5.73
N ASN A 240 -1.91 0.39 -6.50
CA ASN A 240 -3.09 -0.34 -6.05
C ASN A 240 -3.13 -1.76 -6.62
N VAL A 241 -3.24 -2.74 -5.73
CA VAL A 241 -3.60 -4.11 -6.06
C VAL A 241 -5.13 -4.19 -6.24
N THR A 242 -5.58 -4.74 -7.35
CA THR A 242 -7.01 -4.95 -7.65
C THR A 242 -7.31 -6.42 -7.90
N ASP A 243 -8.58 -6.78 -7.79
CA ASP A 243 -9.10 -8.06 -8.30
C ASP A 243 -8.96 -8.19 -9.83
#